data_AF-A0A026WA46-F1
#
_entry.id   AF-A0A026WA46-F1
#
_cell.length_a   1.000
_cell.length_b   1.000
_cell.length_c   1.000
_cell.angle_alpha   90.00
_cell.angle_beta   90.00
_cell.angle_gamma   90.00
#
_symmetry.space_group_name_H-M   'P 1'
#
loop_
_entity.id
_entity.type
_entity.pdbx_description
1 polymer ?
#
loop_
_entity_poly.entity_id
_entity_poly.type
_entity_poly.pdbx_seq_one_letter_code
_entity_poly.pdbx_strand_id
1 'polypeptide(L)'
;MHLSASLFLIMLCVLVHSAVGIQEMVNSDSVYFPDQADYIKLATKCPSDTILWPANRRCYKEGEQGPCNVGRVLLFDRRLLRPYCKDIMF
;
A
#
# COMPACT_ATOMS: atom_id res chain seq x y z
N MET A 1 16.71 39.17 31.43
CA MET A 1 17.59 38.92 30.25
C MET A 1 17.65 37.44 29.86
N HIS A 2 17.45 36.50 30.81
CA HIS A 2 17.46 35.05 30.55
C HIS A 2 16.18 34.53 29.85
N LEU A 3 15.00 35.04 30.25
CA LEU A 3 13.70 34.60 29.71
C LEU A 3 13.50 34.94 28.23
N SER A 4 14.03 36.08 27.78
CA SER A 4 14.00 36.49 26.37
C SER A 4 14.88 35.58 25.51
N ALA A 5 16.08 35.22 25.97
CA ALA A 5 16.99 34.33 25.25
C ALA A 5 16.38 32.92 25.07
N SER A 6 15.68 32.41 26.08
CA SER A 6 14.98 31.13 26.01
C SER A 6 13.85 31.13 24.97
N LEU A 7 13.08 32.23 24.89
CA LEU A 7 12.00 32.38 23.91
C LEU A 7 12.54 32.46 22.47
N PHE A 8 13.64 33.17 22.24
CA PHE A 8 14.29 33.23 20.93
C PHE A 8 14.82 31.86 20.46
N LEU A 9 15.39 31.09 21.38
CA LEU A 9 15.94 29.76 21.07
C LEU A 9 14.83 28.79 20.65
N ILE A 10 13.67 28.84 21.32
CA ILE A 10 12.49 28.02 20.99
C ILE A 10 11.95 28.40 19.61
N MET A 11 11.83 29.69 19.29
CA MET A 11 11.34 30.15 17.99
C MET A 11 12.24 29.72 16.84
N LEU A 12 13.57 29.77 17.03
CA LEU A 12 14.53 29.26 16.05
C LEU A 12 14.40 27.74 15.83
N CYS A 13 14.25 26.97 16.91
CA CYS A 13 14.06 25.52 16.81
C CYS A 13 12.78 25.14 16.06
N VAL A 14 11.66 25.84 16.31
CA VAL A 14 10.38 25.58 15.63
C VAL A 14 10.44 25.88 14.13
N LEU A 15 11.16 26.95 13.74
CA LEU A 15 11.40 27.30 12.33
C LEU A 15 12.31 26.28 11.62
N VAL A 16 13.27 25.67 12.33
CA VAL A 16 14.14 24.62 11.78
C VAL A 16 13.38 23.28 11.63
N HIS A 17 12.51 22.93 12.58
CA HIS A 17 11.72 21.69 12.51
C HIS A 17 10.70 21.68 11.37
N SER A 18 10.22 22.84 10.92
CA SER A 18 9.26 22.93 9.81
C SER A 18 9.90 22.70 8.43
N ALA A 19 11.22 22.63 8.33
CA ALA A 19 11.94 22.31 7.10
C ALA A 19 12.23 20.81 6.90
N VAL A 20 12.01 19.96 7.91
CA VAL A 20 12.00 18.49 7.74
C VAL A 20 10.61 18.07 7.27
N GLY A 21 10.19 18.62 6.12
CA GLY A 21 9.14 18.02 5.32
C GLY A 21 9.66 16.66 4.84
N ILE A 22 8.90 15.62 5.13
CA ILE A 22 9.22 14.24 4.78
C ILE A 22 9.34 14.14 3.25
N GLN A 23 10.56 14.03 2.72
CA GLN A 23 10.77 13.55 1.35
C GLN A 23 10.69 12.02 1.41
N GLU A 24 9.48 11.46 1.44
CA GLU A 24 9.27 10.04 1.13
C GLU A 24 9.66 9.86 -0.35
N MET A 25 10.89 9.43 -0.56
CA MET A 25 11.38 8.96 -1.85
C MET A 25 10.80 7.56 -2.07
N VAL A 26 9.59 7.53 -2.61
CA VAL A 26 8.90 6.31 -3.06
C VAL A 26 9.75 5.64 -4.15
N ASN A 27 10.39 4.52 -3.80
CA ASN A 27 11.10 3.66 -4.73
C ASN A 27 10.10 3.01 -5.70
N SER A 28 10.41 3.03 -7.00
CA SER A 28 9.63 2.38 -8.07
C SER A 28 9.44 0.87 -7.87
N ASP A 29 10.17 0.24 -6.95
CA ASP A 29 10.01 -1.17 -6.56
C ASP A 29 8.78 -1.43 -5.68
N SER A 30 8.10 -0.40 -5.17
CA SER A 30 6.85 -0.58 -4.43
C SER A 30 5.68 -0.68 -5.41
N VAL A 31 5.23 -1.93 -5.63
CA VAL A 31 3.96 -2.26 -6.28
C VAL A 31 2.89 -1.28 -5.82
N TYR A 32 2.30 -0.53 -6.77
CA TYR A 32 1.20 0.38 -6.51
C TYR A 32 0.02 -0.42 -5.95
N PHE A 33 -0.09 -0.48 -4.63
CA PHE A 33 -1.33 -0.86 -3.97
C PHE A 33 -2.19 0.42 -4.00
N PRO A 34 -3.28 0.45 -4.80
CA PRO A 34 -4.20 1.58 -4.73
C PRO A 34 -4.67 1.76 -3.29
N ASP A 35 -5.04 3.00 -2.92
CA ASP A 35 -5.76 3.25 -1.68
C ASP A 35 -6.89 2.21 -1.52
N GLN A 36 -7.20 1.82 -0.28
CA GLN A 36 -8.11 0.72 -0.03
C GLN A 36 -9.50 0.99 -0.67
N ALA A 37 -9.96 2.24 -0.71
CA ALA A 37 -11.20 2.64 -1.37
C ALA A 37 -11.11 2.50 -2.90
N ASP A 38 -9.98 2.87 -3.50
CA ASP A 38 -9.74 2.72 -4.92
C ASP A 38 -9.67 1.24 -5.34
N TYR A 39 -8.99 0.40 -4.56
CA TYR A 39 -8.96 -1.04 -4.83
C TYR A 39 -10.37 -1.63 -4.85
N ILE A 40 -11.18 -1.33 -3.82
CA ILE A 40 -12.55 -1.82 -3.70
C ILE A 40 -13.39 -1.38 -4.90
N LYS A 41 -13.33 -0.09 -5.26
CA LYS A 41 -14.06 0.48 -6.42
C LYS A 41 -13.72 -0.24 -7.72
N LEU A 42 -12.48 -0.64 -7.88
CA LEU A 42 -12.00 -1.30 -9.10
C LEU A 42 -12.34 -2.78 -9.08
N ALA A 43 -12.26 -3.43 -7.91
CA ALA A 43 -12.67 -4.81 -7.71
C ALA A 43 -14.17 -5.03 -7.94
N THR A 44 -15.03 -4.02 -7.73
CA THR A 44 -16.47 -4.10 -8.05
C THR A 44 -16.75 -4.39 -9.53
N LYS A 45 -15.79 -4.14 -10.43
CA LYS A 45 -15.93 -4.46 -11.87
C LYS A 45 -15.67 -5.93 -12.20
N CYS A 46 -15.10 -6.69 -11.26
CA CYS A 46 -14.85 -8.10 -11.45
C CYS A 46 -16.14 -8.93 -11.27
N PRO A 47 -16.33 -10.02 -12.04
CA PRO A 47 -17.37 -10.99 -11.77
C PRO A 47 -17.29 -11.55 -10.35
N SER A 48 -18.41 -12.06 -9.83
CA SER A 48 -18.44 -12.81 -8.57
C SER A 48 -17.39 -13.92 -8.56
N ASP A 49 -16.84 -14.21 -7.38
CA ASP A 49 -15.81 -15.24 -7.15
C ASP A 49 -14.46 -15.03 -7.87
N THR A 50 -14.22 -13.80 -8.35
CA THR A 50 -12.94 -13.41 -8.93
C THR A 50 -12.29 -12.26 -8.17
N ILE A 51 -10.96 -12.23 -8.21
CA ILE A 51 -10.09 -11.30 -7.52
C ILE A 51 -9.38 -10.43 -8.55
N LEU A 52 -9.43 -9.12 -8.36
CA LEU A 52 -8.68 -8.16 -9.18
C LEU A 52 -7.19 -8.25 -8.88
N TRP A 53 -6.38 -8.50 -9.90
CA TRP A 53 -4.92 -8.38 -9.78
C TRP A 53 -4.48 -6.95 -10.10
N PRO A 54 -3.83 -6.23 -9.16
CA PRO A 54 -3.54 -4.80 -9.32
C PRO A 54 -2.56 -4.53 -10.47
N ALA A 55 -1.57 -5.41 -10.69
CA ALA A 55 -0.49 -5.16 -11.65
C ALA A 55 -0.97 -5.11 -13.11
N ASN A 56 -1.96 -5.91 -13.48
CA ASN A 56 -2.46 -5.98 -14.87
C ASN A 56 -3.96 -5.69 -15.00
N ARG A 57 -4.63 -5.39 -13.89
CA ARG A 57 -6.04 -4.97 -13.84
C ARG A 57 -7.01 -6.04 -14.36
N ARG A 58 -6.61 -7.31 -14.32
CA ARG A 58 -7.44 -8.46 -14.73
C ARG A 58 -8.01 -9.17 -13.51
N CYS A 59 -9.16 -9.80 -13.70
CA CYS A 59 -9.84 -10.58 -12.67
C CYS A 59 -9.48 -12.06 -12.85
N TYR A 60 -9.18 -12.74 -11.76
CA TYR A 60 -8.78 -14.14 -11.73
C TYR A 60 -9.57 -14.87 -10.67
N LYS A 61 -9.87 -16.14 -10.89
CA LYS A 61 -10.69 -16.92 -9.95
C LYS A 61 -9.91 -17.19 -8.66
N GLU A 62 -10.58 -17.03 -7.52
CA GLU A 62 -10.00 -17.35 -6.21
C GLU A 62 -9.73 -18.86 -6.11
N GLY A 63 -8.57 -19.24 -5.58
CA GLY A 63 -8.12 -20.62 -5.44
C GLY A 63 -7.49 -21.25 -6.70
N GLU A 64 -7.48 -20.54 -7.83
CA GLU A 64 -6.78 -20.98 -9.04
C GLU A 64 -5.38 -20.33 -9.15
N GLN A 65 -4.53 -20.81 -10.05
CA GLN A 65 -3.17 -20.27 -10.22
C GLN A 65 -3.18 -18.78 -10.60
N GLY A 66 -4.04 -18.40 -11.55
CA GLY A 66 -4.17 -17.01 -11.99
C GLY A 66 -2.82 -16.36 -12.37
N PRO A 67 -2.48 -15.18 -11.82
CA PRO A 67 -1.23 -14.47 -12.09
C PRO A 67 -0.05 -15.00 -11.25
N CYS A 68 -0.26 -16.00 -10.39
CA CYS A 68 0.78 -16.56 -9.54
C CYS A 68 1.70 -17.51 -10.31
N ASN A 69 2.92 -17.67 -9.80
CA ASN A 69 3.87 -18.65 -10.32
C ASN A 69 3.34 -20.09 -10.15
N VAL A 70 3.87 -21.00 -10.97
CA VAL A 70 3.58 -22.44 -10.88
C VAL A 70 3.80 -22.94 -9.44
N GLY A 71 2.84 -23.71 -8.92
CA GLY A 71 2.87 -24.20 -7.54
C GLY A 71 2.24 -23.26 -6.51
N ARG A 72 1.60 -22.16 -6.95
CA ARG A 72 0.91 -21.21 -6.07
C ARG A 72 -0.51 -20.93 -6.57
N VAL A 73 -1.39 -20.57 -5.65
CA VAL A 73 -2.78 -20.17 -5.94
C VAL A 73 -3.06 -18.76 -5.47
N LEU A 74 -3.95 -18.08 -6.18
CA LEU A 74 -4.41 -16.74 -5.85
C LEU A 74 -5.48 -16.81 -4.75
N LEU A 75 -5.27 -16.07 -3.68
CA LEU A 75 -6.22 -15.92 -2.57
C LEU A 75 -6.44 -14.44 -2.25
N PHE A 76 -7.54 -14.13 -1.57
CA PHE A 76 -7.82 -12.79 -1.11
C PHE A 76 -7.67 -12.65 0.41
N ASP A 77 -6.80 -11.74 0.85
CA ASP A 77 -6.71 -11.37 2.26
C ASP A 77 -7.83 -10.39 2.58
N ARG A 78 -8.88 -10.86 3.26
CA ARG A 78 -10.04 -10.05 3.63
C ARG A 78 -9.71 -9.00 4.71
N ARG A 79 -8.64 -9.20 5.50
CA ARG A 79 -8.24 -8.25 6.55
C ARG A 79 -7.47 -7.09 5.97
N LEU A 80 -6.57 -7.37 5.02
CA LEU A 80 -5.75 -6.37 4.35
C LEU A 80 -6.40 -5.85 3.05
N LEU A 81 -7.50 -6.47 2.61
CA LEU A 81 -8.20 -6.20 1.35
C LEU A 81 -7.27 -6.22 0.14
N ARG A 82 -6.41 -7.24 0.05
CA ARG A 82 -5.45 -7.39 -1.04
C ARG A 82 -5.34 -8.83 -1.55
N PRO A 83 -5.08 -9.02 -2.85
CA PRO A 83 -4.75 -10.33 -3.39
C PRO A 83 -3.34 -10.77 -2.96
N TYR A 84 -3.14 -12.07 -2.80
CA TYR A 84 -1.83 -12.65 -2.56
C TYR A 84 -1.72 -14.06 -3.13
N CYS A 85 -0.50 -14.52 -3.37
CA CYS A 85 -0.22 -15.88 -3.82
C CYS A 85 0.17 -16.74 -2.62
N LYS A 86 -0.46 -17.92 -2.51
CA LYS A 86 -0.15 -18.93 -1.48
C LYS A 86 0.38 -20.20 -2.13
N ASP A 87 1.44 -20.77 -1.56
CA ASP A 87 2.01 -22.04 -2.01
C ASP A 87 1.06 -23.21 -1.70
N ILE A 88 0.92 -24.14 -2.65
CA ILE A 88 0.06 -25.34 -2.50
C ILE A 88 0.79 -26.53 -1.87
N MET A 89 2.10 -26.44 -1.72
CA MET A 89 2.98 -27.58 -1.38
C MET A 89 3.35 -27.64 0.12
N PHE A 90 2.51 -27.12 1.01
CA PHE A 90 2.71 -27.13 2.46
C PHE A 90 1.48 -27.60 3.22
#